data_AF-A0A971ZGB7-F1
#
_entry.id   AF-A0A971ZGB7-F1
#
_cell.length_a   1.000
_cell.length_b   1.000
_cell.length_c   1.000
_cell.angle_alpha   90.00
_cell.angle_beta   90.00
_cell.angle_gamma   90.00
#
_symmetry.space_group_name_H-M   'P 1'
#
loop_
_entity.id
_entity.type
_entity.pdbx_description
1 polymer ?
#
loop_
_entity_poly.entity_id
_entity_poly.type
_entity_poly.pdbx_seq_one_letter_code
_entity_poly.pdbx_strand_id
1 'polypeptide(L)'
;MTDVSIEEVGKTFMDYYKNNRTHRRDFTDKKHKNWQKWDLKRYTREAVQNPVKFLSRSKFFNHDEVNRRFTIIDDIEAFIDKRFTMHYLDIIKYRELRYFSRKFKEDKD
;
A
#
# COMPACT_ATOMS: atom_id res chain seq x y z
N MET A 1 11.12 12.49 6.64
CA MET A 1 10.17 12.80 5.55
C MET A 1 8.93 11.95 5.82
N THR A 2 7.91 12.57 6.40
CA THR A 2 6.62 11.96 6.79
C THR A 2 5.55 12.08 5.70
N ASP A 3 5.97 12.52 4.53
CA ASP A 3 5.13 13.13 3.52
C ASP A 3 5.65 12.69 2.13
N VAL A 4 4.76 12.20 1.26
CA VAL A 4 5.13 11.65 -0.06
C VAL A 4 4.14 12.09 -1.14
N SER A 5 4.58 12.12 -2.40
CA SER A 5 3.66 12.38 -3.51
C SER A 5 2.76 11.20 -3.79
N ILE A 6 1.55 11.46 -4.31
CA ILE A 6 0.63 10.40 -4.72
C ILE A 6 1.18 9.59 -5.91
N GLU A 7 2.05 10.18 -6.73
CA GLU A 7 2.81 9.46 -7.76
C GLU A 7 3.78 8.44 -7.15
N GLU A 8 4.46 8.78 -6.05
CA GLU A 8 5.36 7.88 -5.34
C GLU A 8 4.58 6.73 -4.67
N VAL A 9 3.42 7.02 -4.07
CA VAL A 9 2.49 6.00 -3.58
C VAL A 9 2.05 5.09 -4.72
N GLY A 10 1.70 5.65 -5.88
CA GLY A 10 1.32 4.87 -7.06
C GLY A 10 2.45 3.99 -7.59
N LYS A 11 3.69 4.48 -7.58
CA LYS A 11 4.88 3.74 -8.00
C LYS A 11 5.16 2.57 -7.06
N THR A 12 5.17 2.81 -5.76
CA THR A 12 5.38 1.76 -4.75
C THR A 12 4.26 0.71 -4.78
N PHE A 13 3.01 1.13 -4.97
CA PHE A 13 1.88 0.23 -5.19
C PHE A 13 2.04 -0.60 -6.48
N MET A 14 2.48 0.03 -7.59
CA MET A 14 2.79 -0.69 -8.83
C MET A 14 3.88 -1.74 -8.60
N ASP A 15 4.99 -1.37 -7.95
CA ASP A 15 6.12 -2.27 -7.68
C ASP A 15 5.71 -3.43 -6.76
N TYR A 16 4.91 -3.14 -5.74
CA TYR A 16 4.38 -4.12 -4.79
C TYR A 16 3.64 -5.28 -5.49
N TYR A 17 2.82 -4.96 -6.49
CA TYR A 17 2.06 -5.96 -7.23
C TYR A 17 2.79 -6.50 -8.46
N LYS A 18 3.51 -5.67 -9.23
CA LYS A 18 4.21 -6.13 -10.44
C LYS A 18 5.35 -7.08 -10.12
N ASN A 19 6.10 -6.84 -9.06
CA ASN A 19 7.38 -7.55 -8.85
C ASN A 19 7.27 -8.79 -7.97
N ASN A 20 6.10 -9.09 -7.40
CA ASN A 20 5.90 -10.22 -6.51
C ASN A 20 4.74 -11.13 -6.96
N ARG A 21 5.05 -12.37 -7.37
CA ARG A 21 4.06 -13.34 -7.88
C ARG A 21 2.90 -13.62 -6.90
N THR A 22 3.16 -13.64 -5.59
CA THR A 22 2.12 -13.86 -4.58
C THR A 22 1.15 -12.69 -4.53
N HIS A 23 1.66 -11.47 -4.60
CA HIS A 23 0.83 -10.26 -4.49
C HIS A 23 -0.08 -10.09 -5.71
N ARG A 24 0.39 -10.49 -6.90
CA ARG A 24 -0.41 -10.50 -8.15
C ARG A 24 -1.75 -11.22 -8.01
N ARG A 25 -1.84 -12.21 -7.11
CA ARG A 25 -3.06 -12.99 -6.88
C ARG A 25 -4.20 -12.17 -6.25
N ASP A 26 -3.95 -10.95 -5.78
CA ASP A 26 -5.02 -10.04 -5.34
C ASP A 26 -5.75 -9.36 -6.51
N PHE A 27 -5.19 -9.38 -7.73
CA PHE A 27 -5.82 -8.82 -8.93
C PHE A 27 -6.64 -9.87 -9.70
N THR A 28 -7.59 -10.53 -9.05
CA THR A 28 -8.48 -11.52 -9.66
C THR A 28 -9.81 -10.95 -10.15
N ASP A 29 -10.25 -9.81 -9.61
CA ASP A 29 -11.51 -9.19 -10.01
C ASP A 29 -11.51 -8.70 -11.46
N LYS A 30 -12.68 -8.72 -12.11
CA LYS A 30 -12.88 -8.20 -13.48
C LYS A 30 -12.38 -6.76 -13.66
N LYS A 31 -12.50 -5.92 -12.63
CA LYS A 31 -12.03 -4.52 -12.65
C LYS A 31 -10.50 -4.38 -12.72
N HIS A 32 -9.76 -5.44 -12.37
CA HIS A 32 -8.30 -5.51 -12.45
C HIS A 32 -7.82 -6.23 -13.72
N LYS A 33 -8.69 -6.41 -14.72
CA LYS A 33 -8.29 -7.01 -16.00
C LYS A 33 -7.14 -6.23 -16.64
N ASN A 34 -6.16 -6.97 -17.17
CA ASN A 34 -4.94 -6.45 -17.80
C ASN A 34 -4.09 -5.55 -16.89
N TRP A 35 -4.14 -5.76 -15.57
CA TRP A 35 -3.37 -4.96 -14.62
C TRP A 35 -1.87 -4.89 -14.95
N GLN A 36 -1.30 -5.93 -15.58
CA GLN A 36 0.10 -5.95 -16.01
C GLN A 36 0.43 -4.85 -17.03
N LYS A 37 -0.54 -4.48 -17.87
CA LYS A 37 -0.39 -3.48 -18.94
C LYS A 37 -0.72 -2.06 -18.48
N TRP A 38 -1.14 -1.88 -17.23
CA TRP A 38 -1.45 -0.56 -16.71
C TRP A 38 -0.19 0.30 -16.61
N ASP A 39 -0.38 1.57 -16.94
CA ASP A 39 0.59 2.64 -16.74
C ASP A 39 0.59 3.11 -15.28
N LEU A 40 1.57 3.93 -14.92
CA LEU A 40 1.69 4.49 -13.58
C LEU A 40 0.42 5.25 -13.17
N LYS A 41 -0.17 6.03 -14.09
CA LYS A 41 -1.38 6.82 -13.83
C LYS A 41 -2.55 5.94 -13.36
N ARG A 42 -2.76 4.79 -13.99
CA ARG A 42 -3.79 3.83 -13.59
C ARG A 42 -3.50 3.24 -12.21
N TYR A 43 -2.26 2.87 -11.93
CA TYR A 43 -1.87 2.36 -10.60
C TYR A 43 -2.04 3.41 -9.50
N THR A 44 -1.64 4.66 -9.75
CA THR A 44 -1.87 5.78 -8.85
C THR A 44 -3.36 5.94 -8.54
N ARG A 45 -4.24 5.84 -9.55
CA ARG A 45 -5.69 5.90 -9.33
C ARG A 45 -6.18 4.75 -8.45
N GLU A 46 -5.71 3.53 -8.66
CA GLU A 46 -6.06 2.40 -7.80
C GLU A 46 -5.58 2.62 -6.37
N ALA A 47 -4.33 3.04 -6.19
CA ALA A 47 -3.76 3.32 -4.88
C ALA A 47 -4.54 4.41 -4.12
N VAL A 48 -5.00 5.46 -4.82
CA VAL A 48 -5.88 6.50 -4.26
C VAL A 48 -7.22 5.88 -3.79
N GLN A 49 -7.86 5.06 -4.63
CA GLN A 49 -9.13 4.41 -4.29
C GLN A 49 -8.99 3.38 -3.16
N ASN A 50 -7.86 2.67 -3.12
CA ASN A 50 -7.44 1.72 -2.09
C ASN A 50 -5.93 1.44 -2.24
N PRO A 51 -5.06 1.77 -1.27
CA PRO A 51 -5.36 1.93 0.16
C PRO A 51 -5.54 3.36 0.68
N VAL A 52 -5.12 4.41 -0.04
CA VAL A 52 -5.04 5.80 0.49
C VAL A 52 -6.37 6.26 1.08
N LYS A 53 -7.48 6.06 0.35
CA LYS A 53 -8.83 6.38 0.84
C LYS A 53 -9.18 5.74 2.18
N PHE A 54 -8.74 4.50 2.43
CA PHE A 54 -9.05 3.79 3.66
C PHE A 54 -8.10 4.16 4.80
N LEU A 55 -6.82 4.37 4.51
CA LEU A 55 -5.84 4.83 5.50
C LEU A 55 -6.19 6.23 6.02
N SER A 56 -6.63 7.11 5.14
CA SER A 56 -7.03 8.50 5.45
C SER A 56 -8.32 8.59 6.30
N ARG A 57 -9.01 7.47 6.56
CA ARG A 57 -10.12 7.43 7.54
C ARG A 57 -9.64 7.32 8.97
N SER A 58 -8.39 6.94 9.17
CA SER A 58 -7.78 6.86 10.50
C SER A 58 -7.24 8.22 10.91
N LYS A 59 -7.03 8.41 12.21
CA LYS A 59 -6.39 9.62 12.75
C LYS A 59 -4.89 9.72 12.45
N PHE A 60 -4.29 8.77 11.74
CA PHE A 60 -2.83 8.69 11.58
C PHE A 60 -2.32 9.13 10.21
N PHE A 61 -3.20 9.20 9.22
CA PHE A 61 -2.84 9.51 7.83
C PHE A 61 -3.74 10.60 7.28
N ASN A 62 -3.17 11.46 6.45
CA ASN A 62 -3.88 12.50 5.73
C ASN A 62 -3.58 12.43 4.22
N HIS A 63 -4.61 12.68 3.41
CA HIS A 63 -4.50 12.77 1.96
C HIS A 63 -4.92 14.17 1.52
N ASP A 64 -3.94 14.97 1.14
CA ASP A 64 -4.17 16.27 0.53
C ASP A 64 -4.42 16.07 -0.97
N GLU A 65 -5.69 16.09 -1.35
CA GLU A 65 -6.12 15.91 -2.74
C GLU A 65 -5.70 17.07 -3.65
N VAL A 66 -5.56 18.28 -3.10
CA VAL A 66 -5.23 19.49 -3.87
C VAL A 66 -3.75 19.47 -4.23
N ASN A 67 -2.88 19.23 -3.24
CA ASN A 67 -1.44 19.19 -3.43
C ASN A 67 -0.92 17.80 -3.82
N ARG A 68 -1.81 16.79 -3.89
CA ARG A 68 -1.51 15.39 -4.23
C ARG A 68 -0.42 14.81 -3.33
N ARG A 69 -0.56 15.03 -2.01
CA ARG A 69 0.36 14.51 -0.99
C ARG A 69 -0.34 13.52 -0.07
N PHE A 70 0.38 12.49 0.33
CA PHE A 70 -0.04 11.54 1.36
C PHE A 70 0.94 11.60 2.52
N THR A 71 0.41 11.80 3.72
CA THR A 71 1.22 12.15 4.89
C THR A 71 0.81 11.34 6.10
N ILE A 72 1.78 11.10 6.98
CA ILE A 72 1.53 10.73 8.36
C ILE A 72 1.32 12.03 9.14
N ILE A 73 0.31 12.09 10.03
CA ILE A 73 0.04 13.32 10.78
C ILE A 73 1.21 13.71 11.71
N ASP A 74 1.40 15.02 11.89
CA ASP A 74 2.54 15.59 12.61
C ASP A 74 2.63 15.13 14.07
N ASP A 75 1.50 14.89 14.74
CA ASP A 75 1.46 14.49 16.16
C ASP A 75 2.23 13.19 16.43
N ILE A 76 2.40 12.32 15.43
CA ILE A 76 3.15 11.08 15.61
C ILE A 76 4.60 11.18 15.12
N GLU A 77 4.97 12.23 14.38
CA GLU A 77 6.30 12.39 13.80
C GLU A 77 7.41 12.38 14.86
N ALA A 78 7.17 13.03 16.01
CA ALA A 78 8.11 13.05 17.13
C ALA A 78 8.44 11.66 17.71
N PHE A 79 7.57 10.66 17.47
CA PHE A 79 7.76 9.29 17.96
C PHE A 79 8.36 8.35 16.90
N ILE A 80 8.52 8.82 15.65
CA ILE A 80 9.08 8.02 14.56
C ILE A 80 10.60 8.06 14.65
N ASP A 81 11.15 7.13 15.44
CA ASP A 81 12.58 6.82 15.43
C ASP A 81 12.89 5.57 14.60
N LYS A 82 14.19 5.26 14.48
CA LYS A 82 14.65 4.08 13.74
C LYS A 82 14.11 2.77 14.34
N ARG A 83 14.04 2.65 15.66
CA ARG A 83 13.60 1.44 16.36
C ARG A 83 12.11 1.20 16.15
N PHE A 84 11.30 2.24 16.29
CA PHE A 84 9.88 2.24 16.00
C PHE A 84 9.63 1.86 14.54
N THR A 85 10.35 2.48 13.60
CA THR A 85 10.22 2.19 12.17
C THR A 85 10.50 0.71 11.87
N MET A 86 11.61 0.17 12.37
CA MET A 86 11.94 -1.25 12.18
C MET A 86 10.87 -2.16 12.78
N HIS A 87 10.42 -1.88 13.99
CA HIS A 87 9.38 -2.67 14.65
C HIS A 87 8.05 -2.62 13.89
N TYR A 88 7.67 -1.46 13.38
CA TYR A 88 6.45 -1.32 12.58
C TYR A 88 6.55 -2.10 11.25
N LEU A 89 7.71 -2.04 10.59
CA LEU A 89 7.97 -2.83 9.38
C LEU A 89 7.86 -4.34 9.65
N ASP A 90 8.36 -4.83 10.79
CA ASP A 90 8.21 -6.23 11.17
C ASP A 90 6.74 -6.62 11.35
N ILE A 91 5.93 -5.76 11.99
CA ILE A 91 4.49 -5.98 12.15
C ILE A 91 3.79 -6.04 10.78
N ILE A 92 4.08 -5.09 9.88
CA ILE A 92 3.52 -5.08 8.53
C ILE A 92 3.92 -6.33 7.77
N LYS A 93 5.19 -6.73 7.85
CA LYS A 93 5.69 -7.93 7.18
C LYS A 93 5.01 -9.20 7.68
N TYR A 94 4.87 -9.33 9.00
CA TYR A 94 4.14 -10.45 9.60
C TYR A 94 2.67 -10.47 9.15
N ARG A 95 1.99 -9.33 9.14
CA ARG A 95 0.58 -9.21 8.70
C ARG A 95 0.41 -9.59 7.23
N GLU A 96 1.32 -9.14 6.37
CA GLU A 96 1.36 -9.51 4.94
C GLU A 96 1.51 -11.02 4.77
N LEU A 97 2.53 -11.63 5.38
CA LEU A 97 2.78 -13.07 5.30
C LEU A 97 1.58 -13.86 5.83
N ARG A 98 0.97 -13.41 6.93
CA ARG A 98 -0.22 -14.04 7.51
C ARG A 98 -1.44 -13.90 6.60
N TYR A 99 -1.66 -12.73 5.99
CA TYR A 99 -2.77 -12.51 5.07
C TYR A 99 -2.67 -13.44 3.86
N PHE A 100 -1.52 -13.44 3.18
CA PHE A 100 -1.34 -14.28 1.99
C PHE A 100 -1.30 -15.76 2.32
N SER A 101 -0.67 -16.16 3.42
CA SER A 101 -0.76 -17.55 3.86
C SER A 101 -2.19 -17.93 4.16
N ARG A 102 -3.02 -17.13 4.84
CA ARG A 102 -4.43 -17.52 5.08
C ARG A 102 -5.30 -17.50 3.82
N LYS A 103 -5.08 -16.54 2.92
CA LYS A 103 -5.86 -16.38 1.69
C LYS A 103 -5.51 -17.46 0.67
N PHE A 104 -4.27 -17.98 0.72
CA PHE A 104 -3.73 -18.89 -0.28
C PHE A 104 -3.16 -20.22 0.27
N LYS A 105 -3.28 -20.50 1.58
CA LYS A 105 -3.19 -21.86 2.16
C LYS A 105 -4.54 -22.54 1.98
N GLU A 106 -4.68 -23.76 1.49
CA GLU A 106 -3.76 -24.75 0.93
C GLU A 106 -4.39 -25.17 -0.40
N ASP A 107 -3.74 -24.95 -1.55
CA ASP A 107 -3.98 -25.88 -2.66
C ASP A 107 -3.36 -27.18 -2.16
N LYS A 108 -4.18 -28.05 -1.56
CA LYS A 108 -3.81 -29.43 -1.28
C LYS A 108 -3.58 -30.07 -2.64
N ASP A 109 -2.31 -30.32 -2.98
CA ASP A 109 -1.97 -31.48 -3.80
C ASP A 109 -2.48 -32.75 -3.09
#